data_AF-A0A3M5UEX7-F1
#
_entry.id   AF-A0A3M5UEX7-F1
#
_cell.length_a   1.000
_cell.length_b   1.000
_cell.length_c   1.000
_cell.angle_alpha   90.00
_cell.angle_beta   90.00
_cell.angle_gamma   90.00
#
_symmetry.space_group_name_H-M   'P 1'
#
loop_
_entity.id
_entity.type
_entity.pdbx_description
1 polymer ?
#
loop_
_entity_poly.entity_id
_entity_poly.type
_entity_poly.pdbx_seq_one_letter_code
_entity_poly.pdbx_strand_id
1 'polypeptide(L)' 'MLTADATRDTRLRALALGAKDFISKPLDALETMLRVWNLLETRVLYKTLRTLVPADQIDLLQRRGSTSSR' A
#
# COMPACT_ATOMS: atom_id res chain seq x y z
N MET A 1 -8.75 -1.97 1.58
CA MET A 1 -10.04 -2.11 2.31
C MET A 1 -11.08 -1.29 1.59
N LEU A 2 -12.26 -1.87 1.33
CA LEU A 2 -13.39 -1.19 0.69
C LEU A 2 -14.47 -0.94 1.74
N THR A 3 -14.91 0.30 1.90
CA THR A 3 -15.91 0.67 2.92
C THR A 3 -16.92 1.67 2.38
N ALA A 4 -18.11 1.72 2.97
CA ALA A 4 -19.10 2.78 2.71
C ALA A 4 -18.86 4.02 3.59
N ASP A 5 -18.09 3.88 4.68
CA ASP A 5 -17.72 4.99 5.56
C ASP A 5 -16.40 5.62 5.09
N ALA A 6 -16.51 6.81 4.50
CA ALA A 6 -15.39 7.57 3.93
C ALA A 6 -14.71 8.51 4.94
N THR A 7 -15.07 8.45 6.23
CA THR A 7 -14.49 9.34 7.24
C THR A 7 -12.96 9.18 7.35
N ARG A 8 -12.30 10.28 7.72
CA ARG A 8 -10.85 10.31 7.91
C ARG A 8 -10.39 9.31 8.96
N ASP A 9 -11.13 9.18 10.06
CA ASP A 9 -10.84 8.24 11.13
C ASP A 9 -10.90 6.79 10.66
N THR A 10 -11.93 6.41 9.90
CA THR A 10 -12.05 5.05 9.34
C THR A 10 -10.94 4.76 8.34
N ARG A 11 -10.53 5.74 7.52
CA ARG A 11 -9.36 5.62 6.65
C ARG A 11 -8.07 5.41 7.43
N LEU A 12 -7.80 6.25 8.44
CA LEU A 12 -6.58 6.17 9.24
C LEU A 12 -6.51 4.85 10.00
N ARG A 13 -7.63 4.39 10.58
CA ARG A 13 -7.72 3.08 11.24
C ARG A 13 -7.46 1.94 10.26
N ALA A 14 -8.06 1.98 9.07
CA ALA A 14 -7.83 0.96 8.06
C ALA A 14 -6.34 0.86 7.67
N LEU A 15 -5.69 2.00 7.42
CA LEU A 15 -4.26 2.05 7.09
C LEU A 15 -3.38 1.59 8.25
N ALA A 16 -3.69 2.02 9.48
CA ALA A 16 -2.98 1.60 10.69
C ALA A 16 -3.08 0.10 10.96
N LEU A 17 -4.21 -0.52 10.60
CA LEU A 17 -4.42 -1.98 10.66
C LEU A 17 -3.73 -2.73 9.51
N GLY A 18 -2.90 -2.06 8.71
CA GLY A 18 -2.11 -2.67 7.65
C GLY A 18 -2.80 -2.73 6.29
N ALA A 19 -3.92 -2.02 6.10
CA ALA A 19 -4.47 -1.85 4.76
C ALA A 19 -3.44 -1.14 3.88
N LYS A 20 -3.07 -1.78 2.78
CA LYS A 20 -2.18 -1.19 1.76
C LYS A 20 -2.84 -0.07 0.97
N ASP A 21 -4.17 -0.09 0.93
CA ASP A 21 -4.96 0.88 0.21
C ASP A 21 -6.38 0.99 0.80
N PHE A 22 -7.02 2.15 0.60
CA PHE A 22 -8.36 2.47 1.09
C PHE A 22 -9.18 3.10 -0.03
N ILE A 23 -10.35 2.53 -0.30
CA ILE A 23 -11.35 3.08 -1.22
C ILE A 23 -12.70 3.15 -0.52
N SER A 24 -13.35 4.29 -0.62
CA SER A 24 -14.73 4.49 -0.17
C SER A 24 -15.72 4.29 -1.31
N LYS A 25 -16.91 3.76 -0.99
CA LYS A 25 -18.05 3.72 -1.91
C LYS A 25 -18.74 5.09 -1.99
N PRO A 26 -19.42 5.42 -3.12
CA PRO A 26 -19.49 4.65 -4.36
C PRO A 26 -18.13 4.59 -5.09
N LEU A 27 -17.86 3.48 -5.77
CA LEU A 27 -16.61 3.27 -6.49
C LEU A 27 -16.57 4.13 -7.75
N ASP A 28 -15.52 4.94 -7.90
CA ASP A 28 -15.16 5.54 -9.18
C ASP A 28 -14.29 4.56 -9.99
N ALA A 29 -14.68 4.29 -11.24
CA ALA A 29 -14.02 3.28 -12.06
C ALA A 29 -12.57 3.68 -12.42
N LEU A 30 -12.33 4.96 -12.72
CA LEU A 30 -11.00 5.46 -13.07
C LEU A 30 -10.08 5.39 -11.86
N GLU A 31 -10.52 5.90 -10.71
CA GLU A 31 -9.77 5.84 -9.46
C GLU A 31 -9.44 4.38 -9.09
N THR A 32 -10.43 3.49 -9.19
CA THR A 32 -10.26 2.07 -8.87
C THR A 32 -9.22 1.43 -9.78
N MET A 33 -9.28 1.68 -11.08
CA MET A 33 -8.31 1.13 -12.03
C MET A 33 -6.89 1.64 -11.78
N LEU A 34 -6.73 2.94 -11.49
CA LEU A 34 -5.43 3.52 -11.16
C LEU A 34 -4.84 2.90 -9.88
N ARG A 35 -5.66 2.68 -8.85
CA ARG A 35 -5.21 2.03 -7.60
C ARG A 35 -4.82 0.58 -7.81
N VAL A 36 -5.58 -0.17 -8.60
CA VAL A 36 -5.23 -1.55 -8.98
C VAL A 36 -3.90 -1.57 -9.75
N TRP A 37 -3.73 -0.68 -10.73
CA TRP A 37 -2.50 -0.55 -11.48
C TRP A 37 -1.30 -0.30 -10.56
N ASN A 38 -1.39 0.71 -9.70
CA ASN A 38 -0.31 1.08 -8.77
C ASN A 38 0.10 -0.07 -7.85
N LEU A 39 -0.88 -0.84 -7.34
CA LEU A 39 -0.61 -2.00 -6.48
C LEU A 39 0.08 -3.14 -7.23
N LEU A 40 -0.32 -3.40 -8.48
CA LEU A 40 0.30 -4.42 -9.32
C LEU A 40 1.71 -4.00 -9.76
N GLU A 41 1.87 -2.76 -10.20
CA GLU A 41 3.16 -2.19 -10.59
C GLU A 41 4.15 -2.23 -9.42
N THR A 42 3.74 -1.76 -8.23
CA THR A 42 4.56 -1.85 -7.01
C THR A 42 4.97 -3.29 -6.71
N ARG A 43 4.06 -4.25 -6.88
CA ARG A 43 4.36 -5.68 -6.65
C ARG A 43 5.37 -6.22 -7.67
N VAL A 44 5.24 -5.85 -8.93
CA VAL A 44 6.19 -6.24 -9.99
C VAL A 44 7.56 -5.64 -9.70
N LEU A 45 7.64 -4.34 -9.42
CA LEU A 45 8.89 -3.66 -9.09
C LEU A 45 9.60 -4.31 -7.90
N TYR A 46 8.88 -4.62 -6.81
CA TYR A 46 9.46 -5.31 -5.66
C TYR A 46 9.98 -6.72 -6.00
N LYS A 47 9.30 -7.45 -6.88
CA LYS A 47 9.77 -8.76 -7.36
C LYS A 47 11.03 -8.62 -8.20
N THR A 48 11.07 -7.66 -9.11
CA THR A 48 12.23 -7.37 -9.94
C THR A 48 13.43 -6.92 -9.10
N LEU A 49 13.22 -6.08 -8.10
CA LEU A 49 14.29 -5.70 -7.15
C LEU A 49 14.83 -6.92 -6.41
N ARG A 50 13.98 -7.87 -6.00
CA ARG A 50 14.41 -9.14 -5.37
C ARG A 50 15.25 -10.03 -6.27
N THR A 51 15.11 -9.94 -7.58
CA THR A 51 15.95 -10.70 -8.52
C THR A 51 17.27 -9.99 -8.83
N LEU A 52 17.30 -8.65 -8.74
CA LEU A 52 18.45 -7.84 -9.15
C LEU A 52 19.37 -7.46 -7.99
N VAL A 53 18.83 -7.37 -6.77
CA VAL A 53 19.54 -6.87 -5.60
C VAL A 53 19.76 -8.02 -4.60
N PRO A 54 20.99 -8.20 -4.07
CA PRO A 54 21.26 -9.16 -3.00
C PRO A 54 20.34 -8.97 -1.78
N ALA A 55 19.90 -10.08 -1.17
CA ALA A 55 18.81 -10.08 -0.19
C ALA A 55 19.09 -9.25 1.08
N ASP A 56 20.37 -9.07 1.42
CA ASP A 56 20.88 -8.23 2.50
C ASP A 56 20.64 -6.73 2.29
N GLN A 57 20.65 -6.25 1.04
CA GLN A 57 20.41 -4.84 0.73
C GLN A 57 18.92 -4.48 0.67
N ILE A 58 18.05 -5.45 0.42
CA ILE A 58 16.58 -5.25 0.37
C ILE A 58 16.01 -4.99 1.77
N ASP A 59 16.62 -5.56 2.82
CA ASP A 59 16.19 -5.36 4.21
C ASP A 59 16.31 -3.89 4.65
N LEU A 60 17.26 -3.15 4.07
CA LEU A 60 17.44 -1.71 4.33
C LEU A 60 16.25 -0.87 3.82
N LEU A 61 15.56 -1.30 2.76
CA LEU A 61 14.33 -0.65 2.27
C LEU A 61 13.14 -0.91 3.20
N GLN A 62 13.11 -2.06 3.89
CA GLN A 62 12.04 -2.40 4.83
C GLN A 62 12.13 -1.59 6.14
N ARG A 63 13.34 -1.20 6.55
CA ARG A 63 13.61 -0.45 7.81
C ARG A 63 13.14 1.01 7.80
N ARG A 64 12.86 1.61 6.65
CA ARG A 64 12.29 2.98 6.58
C ARG A 64 10.82 3.06 7.01
N GLY A 65 10.13 1.93 7.18
CA GLY A 65 8.74 1.88 7.65
C GLY A 65 8.56 1.76 9.17
N SER A 66 9.64 1.49 9.94
CA SER A 66 9.55 1.19 11.38
C SER A 66 9.87 2.36 12.32
N THR A 67 10.10 3.58 11.81
CA THR A 67 10.37 4.79 12.61
C THR A 67 9.18 5.74 12.73
N SER A 68 7.97 5.21 12.93
CA SER A 68 6.83 6.00 13.43
C SER A 68 5.97 5.16 14.37
N SER A 69 6.50 4.89 15.56
CA SER A 69 5.73 4.42 16.72
C SER A 69 6.46 4.88 17.98
N ARG A 70 6.31 6.17 18.28
CA ARG A 70 6.38 6.75 19.63
C ARG A 70 5.28 7.80 19.72
#